data_AF-A0A377UVY1-F1
#
_entry.id   AF-A0A377UVY1-F1
#
_cell.length_a   1.000
_cell.length_b   1.000
_cell.length_c   1.000
_cell.angle_alpha   90.00
_cell.angle_beta   90.00
_cell.angle_gamma   90.00
#
_symmetry.space_group_name_H-M   'P 1'
#
loop_
_entity.id
_entity.type
_entity.pdbx_description
1 polymer ?
#
loop_
_entity_poly.entity_id
_entity_poly.type
_entity_poly.pdbx_seq_one_letter_code
_entity_poly.pdbx_strand_id
1 'polypeptide(L)'
;MKQWSREGAGWDGDLLASIGQQLGTAESLELGRLANSNPPELLRYDATGARLDDVRFHPAWHLLMQGLCANRVHNLAWQEDAREGAFVARAARFLLHAQVEGRDVVPDYHDLRRDAPAAARPARALSRLAVAAAERPLRSAPCAWRPEARPAESAWG
;
A
#
# COMPACT_ATOMS: atom_id res chain seq x y z
N MET A 1 5.30 21.50 15.83
CA MET A 1 4.32 20.48 16.24
C MET A 1 3.84 19.74 14.99
N LYS A 2 3.84 18.40 14.96
CA LYS A 2 3.53 17.59 13.76
C LYS A 2 2.04 17.72 13.37
N GLN A 3 1.71 17.68 12.07
CA GLN A 3 0.38 18.04 11.56
C GLN A 3 -0.74 17.13 12.10
N TRP A 4 -0.53 15.81 12.15
CA TRP A 4 -1.51 14.85 12.67
C TRP A 4 -1.86 15.05 14.16
N SER A 5 -0.92 15.58 14.96
CA SER A 5 -1.21 15.90 16.37
C SER A 5 -2.22 17.03 16.52
N ARG A 6 -2.27 17.97 15.55
CA ARG A 6 -3.26 19.05 15.55
C ARG A 6 -4.66 18.57 15.16
N GLU A 7 -4.72 17.52 14.34
CA GLU A 7 -5.96 16.96 13.78
C GLU A 7 -6.47 15.76 14.61
N GLY A 8 -6.13 15.66 15.90
CA GLY A 8 -6.66 14.63 16.81
C GLY A 8 -5.97 13.25 16.77
N ALA A 9 -4.98 13.04 15.91
CA ALA A 9 -4.23 11.77 15.80
C ALA A 9 -2.88 11.78 16.54
N GLY A 10 -2.75 12.60 17.59
CA GLY A 10 -1.50 12.71 18.36
C GLY A 10 -1.08 11.39 19.03
N TRP A 11 -2.05 10.57 19.39
CA TRP A 11 -1.84 9.27 20.05
C TRP A 11 -1.10 8.24 19.18
N ASP A 12 -1.06 8.44 17.86
CA ASP A 12 -0.39 7.52 16.92
C ASP A 12 1.08 7.90 16.64
N GLY A 13 1.58 8.94 17.32
CA GLY A 13 2.85 9.58 17.01
C GLY A 13 4.07 8.65 17.06
N ASP A 14 4.15 7.78 18.08
CA ASP A 14 5.28 6.87 18.26
C ASP A 14 5.30 5.76 17.20
N LEU A 15 4.12 5.22 16.87
CA LEU A 15 3.99 4.22 15.82
C LEU A 15 4.30 4.82 14.45
N LEU A 16 3.84 6.04 14.16
CA LEU A 16 4.19 6.75 12.92
C LEU A 16 5.70 6.99 12.80
N ALA A 17 6.39 7.27 13.90
CA ALA A 17 7.85 7.40 13.90
C ALA A 17 8.55 6.06 13.62
N SER A 18 8.08 4.98 14.25
CA SER A 18 8.59 3.62 14.02
C SER A 18 8.39 3.16 12.57
N ILE A 19 7.18 3.32 12.03
CA ILE A 19 6.86 3.02 10.63
C ILE A 19 7.74 3.86 9.70
N GLY A 20 7.90 5.16 9.97
CA GLY A 20 8.76 6.03 9.18
C GLY A 20 10.23 5.59 9.15
N GLN A 21 10.76 5.10 10.27
CA GLN A 21 12.11 4.53 10.32
C GLN A 21 12.24 3.24 9.52
N GLN A 22 11.28 2.31 9.67
CA GLN A 22 11.27 1.04 8.95
C GLN A 22 11.14 1.24 7.44
N LEU A 23 10.26 2.14 7.02
CA LEU A 23 10.00 2.39 5.60
C LEU A 23 11.12 3.20 4.93
N GLY A 24 11.88 3.96 5.71
CA GLY A 24 12.98 4.78 5.21
C GLY A 24 14.29 4.03 4.97
N THR A 25 14.35 2.72 5.24
CA THR A 25 15.57 1.93 5.03
C THR A 25 15.84 1.64 3.55
N ALA A 26 17.09 1.35 3.22
CA ALA A 26 17.47 1.00 1.85
C ALA A 26 16.76 -0.28 1.37
N GLU A 27 16.59 -1.24 2.28
CA GLU A 27 15.89 -2.50 2.01
C GLU A 27 14.41 -2.26 1.68
N SER A 28 13.74 -1.37 2.40
CA SER A 28 12.34 -1.02 2.15
C SER A 28 12.18 -0.34 0.78
N LEU A 29 13.07 0.60 0.44
CA LEU A 29 13.08 1.25 -0.87
C LEU A 29 13.39 0.27 -2.01
N GLU A 30 14.25 -0.72 -1.76
CA GLU A 30 14.57 -1.77 -2.73
C GLU A 30 13.40 -2.73 -2.96
N LEU A 31 12.66 -3.11 -1.91
CA LEU A 31 11.40 -3.86 -2.07
C LEU A 31 10.44 -3.12 -3.00
N GLY A 32 10.37 -1.81 -2.82
CA GLY A 32 9.57 -0.97 -3.68
C GLY A 32 10.03 -1.00 -5.15
N ARG A 33 11.33 -0.76 -5.37
CA ARG A 33 11.92 -0.86 -6.72
C ARG A 33 11.65 -2.22 -7.36
N LEU A 34 11.81 -3.32 -6.61
CA LEU A 34 11.58 -4.68 -7.09
C LEU A 34 10.11 -4.94 -7.43
N ALA A 35 9.17 -4.45 -6.64
CA ALA A 35 7.75 -4.56 -6.94
C ALA A 35 7.38 -3.80 -8.23
N ASN A 36 7.90 -2.58 -8.40
CA ASN A 36 7.65 -1.76 -9.60
C ASN A 36 8.34 -2.29 -10.86
N SER A 37 9.56 -2.81 -10.74
CA SER A 37 10.33 -3.34 -11.88
C SER A 37 9.82 -4.70 -12.36
N ASN A 38 9.11 -5.45 -11.50
CA ASN A 38 8.57 -6.77 -11.82
C ASN A 38 7.03 -6.74 -11.77
N PRO A 39 6.38 -6.23 -12.83
CA PRO A 39 4.93 -6.08 -12.86
C PRO A 39 4.21 -7.44 -12.75
N PRO A 40 2.97 -7.45 -12.24
CA PRO A 40 2.21 -8.67 -12.10
C PRO A 40 1.90 -9.35 -13.43
N GLU A 41 1.90 -10.68 -13.42
CA GLU A 41 1.63 -11.52 -14.58
C GLU A 41 0.26 -12.18 -14.48
N LEU A 42 -0.58 -12.01 -15.51
CA LEU A 42 -1.86 -12.71 -15.61
C LEU A 42 -1.67 -14.15 -16.14
N LEU A 43 -1.94 -15.12 -15.29
CA LEU A 43 -1.94 -16.54 -15.58
C LEU A 43 -3.35 -17.00 -15.97
N ARG A 44 -3.65 -16.93 -17.27
CA ARG A 44 -4.97 -17.31 -17.82
C ARG A 44 -5.19 -18.81 -17.81
N TYR A 45 -4.14 -19.59 -18.05
CA TYR A 45 -4.18 -21.04 -18.17
C TYR A 45 -3.00 -21.67 -17.43
N ASP A 46 -3.20 -22.89 -16.94
CA ASP A 46 -2.13 -23.70 -16.37
C ASP A 46 -1.36 -24.48 -17.45
N ALA A 47 -0.33 -25.23 -17.04
CA ALA A 47 0.50 -26.04 -17.94
C ALA A 47 -0.25 -27.19 -18.64
N THR A 48 -1.44 -27.56 -18.15
CA THR A 48 -2.31 -28.59 -18.75
C THR A 48 -3.35 -28.00 -19.71
N GLY A 49 -3.42 -26.66 -19.80
CA GLY A 49 -4.40 -25.94 -20.62
C GLY A 49 -5.73 -25.69 -19.91
N ALA A 50 -5.85 -26.01 -18.62
CA ALA A 50 -7.04 -25.66 -17.84
C ALA A 50 -7.03 -24.15 -17.52
N ARG A 51 -8.22 -23.53 -17.52
CA ARG A 51 -8.37 -22.10 -17.20
C ARG A 51 -8.08 -21.86 -15.71
N LEU A 52 -7.22 -20.89 -15.43
CA LEU A 52 -6.75 -20.55 -14.08
C LEU A 52 -7.28 -19.18 -13.61
N ASP A 53 -7.19 -18.15 -14.45
CA ASP A 53 -7.58 -16.76 -14.14
C ASP A 53 -6.91 -16.18 -12.88
N ASP A 54 -5.61 -16.44 -12.68
CA ASP A 54 -4.84 -15.98 -11.50
C ASP A 54 -3.81 -14.90 -11.87
N VAL A 55 -3.32 -14.16 -10.89
CA VAL A 55 -2.28 -13.13 -11.07
C VAL A 55 -1.10 -13.40 -10.16
N ARG A 56 0.09 -13.54 -10.75
CA ARG A 56 1.34 -13.74 -10.03
C ARG A 56 2.05 -12.42 -9.78
N PHE A 57 2.46 -12.19 -8.55
CA PHE A 57 3.21 -11.00 -8.13
C PHE A 57 4.64 -11.37 -7.74
N HIS A 58 5.54 -10.38 -7.79
CA HIS A 58 6.89 -10.53 -7.25
C HIS A 58 6.84 -10.63 -5.70
N PRO A 59 7.70 -11.45 -5.04
CA PRO A 59 7.72 -11.58 -3.57
C PRO A 59 7.77 -10.26 -2.80
N ALA A 60 8.46 -9.26 -3.34
CA ALA A 60 8.53 -7.92 -2.76
C ALA A 60 7.15 -7.27 -2.58
N TRP A 61 6.23 -7.46 -3.53
CA TRP A 61 4.86 -6.97 -3.43
C TRP A 61 4.13 -7.55 -2.21
N HIS A 62 4.28 -8.86 -1.98
CA HIS A 62 3.66 -9.52 -0.83
C HIS A 62 4.19 -8.98 0.50
N LEU A 63 5.50 -8.70 0.60
CA LEU A 63 6.12 -8.11 1.79
C LEU A 63 5.59 -6.69 2.06
N LEU A 64 5.43 -5.88 1.01
CA LEU A 64 4.85 -4.54 1.11
C LEU A 64 3.38 -4.60 1.58
N MET A 65 2.60 -5.54 1.03
CA MET A 65 1.20 -5.76 1.46
C MET A 65 1.11 -6.23 2.91
N GLN A 66 2.01 -7.11 3.37
CA GLN A 66 2.09 -7.50 4.78
C GLN A 66 2.33 -6.29 5.67
N GLY A 67 3.22 -5.37 5.28
CA GLY A 67 3.47 -4.11 5.98
C GLY A 67 2.23 -3.21 6.07
N LEU A 68 1.47 -3.05 4.98
CA LEU A 68 0.22 -2.28 4.95
C LEU A 68 -0.85 -2.89 5.87
N CYS A 69 -0.98 -4.22 5.84
CA CYS A 69 -1.91 -4.96 6.67
C CYS A 69 -1.55 -4.88 8.16
N ALA A 70 -0.30 -5.13 8.50
CA ALA A 70 0.21 -5.04 9.87
C ALA A 70 0.01 -3.63 10.46
N ASN A 71 0.19 -2.60 9.64
CA ASN A 71 -0.03 -1.20 10.02
C ASN A 71 -1.50 -0.76 9.95
N ARG A 72 -2.45 -1.67 9.72
CA ARG A 72 -3.90 -1.43 9.61
C ARG A 72 -4.27 -0.33 8.61
N VAL A 73 -3.47 -0.12 7.57
CA VAL A 73 -3.77 0.90 6.55
C VAL A 73 -5.06 0.57 5.81
N HIS A 74 -5.46 -0.69 5.75
CA HIS A 74 -6.70 -1.13 5.11
C HIS A 74 -7.96 -0.90 5.98
N ASN A 75 -7.87 -0.84 7.31
CA ASN A 75 -9.07 -0.89 8.17
C ASN A 75 -9.00 -0.16 9.53
N LEU A 76 -7.94 0.62 9.83
CA LEU A 76 -7.76 1.24 11.16
C LEU A 76 -8.98 2.05 11.62
N ALA A 77 -9.59 2.83 10.72
CA ALA A 77 -10.75 3.65 11.05
C ALA A 77 -12.01 2.83 11.38
N TRP A 78 -12.09 1.59 10.89
CA TRP A 78 -13.27 0.71 10.92
C TRP A 78 -13.19 -0.38 11.96
N GLN A 79 -12.22 -0.31 12.87
CA GLN A 79 -12.19 -1.18 14.03
C GLN A 79 -13.30 -0.82 15.00
N GLU A 80 -13.86 -1.82 15.69
CA GLU A 80 -14.88 -1.59 16.73
C GLU A 80 -14.36 -0.68 17.85
N ASP A 81 -13.05 -0.73 18.12
CA ASP A 81 -12.34 0.08 19.11
C ASP A 81 -11.61 1.30 18.51
N ALA A 82 -11.99 1.72 17.29
CA ALA A 82 -11.35 2.84 16.62
C ALA A 82 -11.46 4.15 17.44
N ARG A 83 -10.30 4.75 17.72
CA ARG A 83 -10.20 6.00 18.48
C ARG A 83 -10.60 7.21 17.63
N GLU A 84 -10.98 8.30 18.30
CA GLU A 84 -11.10 9.60 17.64
C GLU A 84 -9.78 9.96 16.92
N GLY A 85 -9.89 10.48 15.70
CA GLY A 85 -8.74 10.73 14.83
C GLY A 85 -8.17 9.49 14.12
N ALA A 86 -8.78 8.29 14.23
CA ALA A 86 -8.30 7.08 13.55
C ALA A 86 -8.18 7.23 12.03
N PHE A 87 -9.05 8.03 11.41
CA PHE A 87 -8.94 8.38 10.00
C PHE A 87 -7.68 9.17 9.66
N VAL A 88 -7.36 10.17 10.48
CA VAL A 88 -6.15 11.00 10.31
C VAL A 88 -4.91 10.16 10.56
N ALA A 89 -4.91 9.32 11.59
CA ALA A 89 -3.84 8.36 11.86
C ALA A 89 -3.63 7.41 10.67
N ARG A 90 -4.71 6.82 10.15
CA ARG A 90 -4.70 5.95 8.97
C ARG A 90 -4.13 6.67 7.74
N ALA A 91 -4.56 7.90 7.49
CA ALA A 91 -4.07 8.71 6.38
C ALA A 91 -2.57 9.01 6.52
N ALA A 92 -2.08 9.33 7.73
CA ALA A 92 -0.66 9.53 7.98
C ALA A 92 0.15 8.25 7.70
N ARG A 93 -0.32 7.09 8.16
CA ARG A 93 0.31 5.79 7.85
C ARG A 93 0.32 5.52 6.35
N PHE A 94 -0.81 5.72 5.67
CA PHE A 94 -0.93 5.57 4.22
C PHE A 94 0.11 6.42 3.48
N LEU A 95 0.26 7.70 3.86
CA LEU A 95 1.23 8.60 3.24
C LEU A 95 2.68 8.17 3.47
N LEU A 96 3.00 7.50 4.58
CA LEU A 96 4.34 6.92 4.78
C LEU A 96 4.59 5.75 3.81
N HIS A 97 3.64 4.82 3.69
CA HIS A 97 3.74 3.71 2.75
C HIS A 97 3.81 4.17 1.29
N ALA A 98 3.03 5.19 0.92
CA ALA A 98 3.00 5.75 -0.43
C ALA A 98 4.32 6.39 -0.88
N GLN A 99 5.25 6.68 0.05
CA GLN A 99 6.58 7.22 -0.30
C GLN A 99 7.55 6.13 -0.74
N VAL A 100 7.38 4.91 -0.21
CA VAL A 100 8.19 3.74 -0.61
C VAL A 100 7.66 3.20 -1.92
N GLU A 101 6.33 3.09 -2.03
CA GLU A 101 5.67 2.53 -3.20
C GLU A 101 4.46 3.34 -3.62
N GLY A 102 4.46 3.83 -4.87
CA GLY A 102 3.41 4.72 -5.37
C GLY A 102 2.38 4.04 -6.27
N ARG A 103 2.67 2.86 -6.84
CA ARG A 103 1.79 2.21 -7.82
C ARG A 103 0.77 1.27 -7.19
N ASP A 104 1.14 0.56 -6.12
CA ASP A 104 0.30 -0.53 -5.57
C ASP A 104 -0.65 -0.10 -4.45
N VAL A 105 -0.49 1.09 -3.86
CA VAL A 105 -1.32 1.55 -2.72
C VAL A 105 -2.70 2.07 -3.15
N VAL A 106 -2.91 2.27 -4.46
CA VAL A 106 -4.19 2.68 -5.03
C VAL A 106 -4.45 1.79 -6.25
N PRO A 107 -5.43 0.86 -6.20
CA PRO A 107 -5.68 -0.09 -7.29
C PRO A 107 -5.97 0.54 -8.67
N ASP A 108 -6.25 1.85 -8.73
CA ASP A 108 -6.62 2.61 -9.94
C ASP A 108 -5.56 3.64 -10.42
N TYR A 109 -4.33 3.67 -9.88
CA TYR A 109 -3.40 4.79 -10.20
C TYR A 109 -2.74 4.75 -11.60
N HIS A 110 -3.04 3.74 -12.42
CA HIS A 110 -2.43 3.62 -13.76
C HIS A 110 -2.81 4.74 -14.73
N ASP A 111 -3.94 5.44 -14.51
CA ASP A 111 -4.46 6.44 -15.46
C ASP A 111 -3.96 7.88 -15.18
N LEU A 112 -3.60 8.21 -13.93
CA LEU A 112 -3.23 9.58 -13.55
C LEU A 112 -1.76 9.95 -13.78
N ARG A 113 -0.88 8.97 -14.04
CA ARG A 113 0.56 9.23 -14.23
C ARG A 113 0.96 9.44 -15.70
N ARG A 114 0.09 9.11 -16.66
CA ARG A 114 0.41 9.26 -18.09
C ARG A 114 0.44 10.73 -18.54
N ASP A 115 -0.33 11.59 -17.87
CA ASP A 115 -0.52 12.99 -18.26
C ASP A 115 0.08 14.01 -17.27
N ALA A 116 0.78 13.56 -16.21
CA ALA A 116 1.34 14.46 -15.21
C ALA A 116 2.73 14.97 -15.65
N PRO A 117 2.95 16.30 -15.80
CA PRO A 117 4.24 16.84 -16.14
C PRO A 117 5.26 16.59 -15.02
N ALA A 118 6.53 16.35 -15.40
CA ALA A 118 7.64 15.90 -14.56
C ALA A 118 8.00 16.79 -13.34
N ALA A 119 7.30 17.91 -13.13
CA ALA A 119 7.55 18.86 -12.05
C ALA A 119 6.60 18.74 -10.83
N ALA A 120 5.65 17.80 -10.82
CA ALA A 120 4.68 17.67 -9.72
C ALA A 120 5.22 16.85 -8.54
N ARG A 121 6.23 17.38 -7.84
CA ARG A 121 6.42 17.11 -6.41
C ARG A 121 6.12 18.38 -5.63
N PRO A 122 4.93 18.46 -5.03
CA PRO A 122 4.86 18.99 -3.68
C PRO A 122 3.98 18.12 -2.78
N ALA A 123 4.56 17.66 -1.67
CA ALA A 123 3.90 16.93 -0.58
C ALA A 123 2.70 17.68 0.08
N ARG A 124 2.29 18.84 -0.42
CA ARG A 124 1.24 19.71 0.15
C ARG A 124 -0.16 19.48 -0.42
N ALA A 125 -0.31 18.96 -1.63
CA ALA A 125 -1.64 18.71 -2.24
C ALA A 125 -2.20 17.31 -1.89
N LEU A 126 -1.32 16.37 -1.51
CA LEU A 126 -1.68 14.98 -1.24
C LEU A 126 -2.50 14.80 0.04
N SER A 127 -2.40 15.72 1.02
CA SER A 127 -3.09 15.57 2.31
C SER A 127 -4.62 15.73 2.20
N ARG A 128 -5.13 16.64 1.36
CA ARG A 128 -6.58 16.84 1.21
C ARG A 128 -7.24 15.82 0.29
N LEU A 129 -6.55 15.43 -0.79
CA LEU A 129 -7.05 14.43 -1.74
C LEU A 129 -6.95 13.00 -1.20
N ALA A 130 -5.92 12.66 -0.41
CA ALA A 130 -5.83 11.35 0.22
C ALA A 130 -6.89 11.14 1.31
N VAL A 131 -7.24 12.19 2.08
CA VAL A 131 -8.36 12.15 3.03
C VAL A 131 -9.69 11.98 2.28
N ALA A 132 -9.93 12.76 1.21
CA ALA A 132 -11.15 12.63 0.41
C ALA A 132 -11.26 11.29 -0.36
N ALA A 133 -10.15 10.69 -0.81
CA ALA A 133 -10.14 9.37 -1.43
C ALA A 133 -10.36 8.23 -0.42
N ALA A 134 -9.94 8.44 0.83
CA ALA A 134 -10.19 7.51 1.94
C ALA A 134 -11.65 7.51 2.44
N GLU A 135 -12.46 8.50 2.04
CA GLU A 135 -13.90 8.58 2.38
C GLU A 135 -14.80 7.74 1.45
N ARG A 136 -14.26 7.20 0.34
CA ARG A 136 -15.03 6.25 -0.48
C ARG A 136 -15.10 4.90 0.23
N PRO A 137 -16.30 4.36 0.49
CA PRO A 137 -16.41 3.00 1.00
C PRO A 137 -15.81 2.05 -0.04
N LEU A 138 -14.68 1.43 0.32
CA LEU A 138 -14.19 0.24 -0.37
C LEU A 138 -15.31 -0.79 -0.22
N ARG A 139 -16.06 -1.04 -1.31
CA ARG A 139 -16.99 -2.17 -1.37
C ARG A 139 -16.20 -3.40 -0.95
N SER A 140 -16.72 -4.08 0.06
CA SER A 140 -16.20 -5.29 0.68
C SER A 140 -15.59 -6.26 -0.34
N ALA A 141 -14.28 -6.20 -0.51
CA ALA A 141 -13.51 -7.30 -1.06
C ALA A 141 -13.09 -8.17 0.13
N PRO A 142 -13.46 -9.46 0.18
CA PRO A 142 -13.03 -10.32 1.27
C PRO A 142 -11.50 -10.47 1.21
N CYS A 143 -10.80 -9.95 2.21
CA CYS A 143 -9.41 -10.29 2.50
C CYS A 143 -9.33 -11.73 3.03
N ALA A 144 -9.62 -12.71 2.18
CA ALA A 144 -9.32 -14.11 2.43
C ALA A 144 -8.12 -14.50 1.56
N TRP A 145 -6.94 -13.98 1.90
CA TRP A 145 -5.69 -14.43 1.29
C TRP A 145 -5.40 -15.85 1.79
N ARG A 146 -5.32 -16.81 0.85
CA ARG A 146 -5.01 -18.22 1.10
C ARG A 146 -3.50 -18.43 0.83
N PRO A 147 -2.73 -19.02 1.76
CA PRO A 147 -1.27 -19.04 1.70
C PRO A 147 -0.66 -20.05 0.72
N GLU A 148 -1.45 -20.69 -0.16
CA GLU A 148 -0.99 -21.76 -1.03
C GLU A 148 -0.57 -21.24 -2.42
N ALA A 149 0.39 -20.32 -2.46
CA ALA A 149 1.14 -20.08 -3.70
C ALA A 149 2.36 -21.01 -3.69
N ARG A 150 2.41 -21.97 -4.63
CA ARG A 150 3.58 -22.86 -4.80
C ARG A 150 4.84 -21.99 -5.00
N PRO A 151 5.98 -22.34 -4.36
CA PRO A 151 7.21 -21.59 -4.55
C PRO A 151 7.66 -21.75 -6.01
N ALA A 152 7.75 -20.65 -6.75
CA ALA A 152 8.44 -20.61 -8.03
C ALA A 152 9.95 -20.40 -7.77
N GLU A 153 10.62 -21.43 -7.24
CA GLU A 153 12.07 -21.53 -7.34
C GLU A 153 12.41 -21.92 -8.79
N SER A 154 12.68 -20.92 -9.64
CA SER A 154 13.46 -20.97 -10.91
C SER A 154 12.94 -19.96 -11.94
N ALA A 155 13.23 -18.67 -11.76
CA ALA A 155 13.07 -17.70 -12.85
C ALA A 155 13.94 -16.43 -12.74
N TRP A 156 14.69 -16.24 -11.66
CA TRP A 156 15.53 -15.05 -11.47
C TRP A 156 16.98 -15.48 -11.25
N GLY A 157 17.58 -15.98 -12.33
CA GLY A 157 19.03 -16.15 -12.49
C GLY A 157 19.55 -15.16 -13.50
#